data_AF-A0A2M8PJS3-F1
#
_entry.id   AF-A0A2M8PJS3-F1
#
_cell.length_a   1.000
_cell.length_b   1.000
_cell.length_c   1.000
_cell.angle_alpha   90.00
_cell.angle_beta   90.00
_cell.angle_gamma   90.00
#
_symmetry.space_group_name_H-M   'P 1'
#
loop_
_entity.id
_entity.type
_entity.pdbx_description
1 polymer ?
#
loop_
_entity_poly.entity_id
_entity_poly.type
_entity_poly.pdbx_seq_one_letter_code
_entity_poly.pdbx_strand_id
1 'polypeptide(L)'
;ATSFVSPKWVPQMADHESLLNQLTHDPELKHISFPVLTPNMRGYENALAAGAKEVAVFAAASETFAQKNTNCSIDESLRRFQPILEHANSEGIKVRGYVSCVMGCPYEGEISVDKVIHVCEQLI
;
A
#
# COMPACT_ATOMS: atom_id res chain seq x y z
N ALA A 1 4.00 -10.23 -0.12
CA ALA A 1 4.19 -11.27 0.93
C ALA A 1 3.13 -11.15 2.01
N THR A 2 3.00 -10.01 2.66
CA THR A 2 2.02 -9.75 3.73
C THR A 2 1.61 -8.27 3.75
N SER A 3 0.87 -7.85 4.77
CA SER A 3 0.37 -6.49 4.93
C SER A 3 0.59 -5.99 6.35
N PHE A 4 1.26 -4.84 6.51
CA PHE A 4 1.46 -4.15 7.78
C PHE A 4 0.24 -3.28 8.11
N VAL A 5 -0.91 -3.95 8.24
CA VAL A 5 -2.20 -3.35 8.62
C VAL A 5 -2.51 -3.67 10.08
N SER A 6 -3.46 -2.94 10.66
CA SER A 6 -3.89 -3.21 12.02
C SER A 6 -4.54 -4.60 12.15
N PRO A 7 -4.04 -5.48 13.04
CA PRO A 7 -4.62 -6.81 13.28
C PRO A 7 -6.06 -6.75 13.78
N LYS A 8 -6.49 -5.62 14.37
CA LYS A 8 -7.87 -5.41 14.79
C LYS A 8 -8.84 -5.43 13.60
N TRP A 9 -8.40 -4.91 12.45
CA TRP A 9 -9.20 -4.81 11.24
C TRP A 9 -8.97 -6.00 10.30
N VAL A 10 -7.74 -6.54 10.27
CA VAL A 10 -7.39 -7.69 9.44
C VAL A 10 -6.62 -8.73 10.28
N PRO A 11 -7.31 -9.55 11.10
CA PRO A 11 -6.65 -10.51 11.98
C PRO A 11 -5.80 -11.55 11.24
N GLN A 12 -6.15 -11.86 9.99
CA GLN A 12 -5.45 -12.83 9.15
C GLN A 12 -4.01 -12.41 8.84
N MET A 13 -3.68 -11.12 8.95
CA MET A 13 -2.34 -10.59 8.68
C MET A 13 -1.56 -10.29 9.97
N ALA A 14 -2.03 -10.72 11.15
CA ALA A 14 -1.46 -10.34 12.44
C ALA A 14 0.00 -10.77 12.65
N ASP A 15 0.46 -11.79 11.94
CA ASP A 15 1.80 -12.36 11.98
C ASP A 15 2.78 -11.73 10.97
N HIS A 16 2.38 -10.62 10.33
CA HIS A 16 3.12 -9.96 9.24
C HIS A 16 4.61 -9.73 9.54
N GLU A 17 4.96 -9.36 10.78
CA GLU A 17 6.32 -9.04 11.19
C GLU A 17 7.19 -10.29 11.29
N SER A 18 6.69 -11.33 11.96
CA SER A 18 7.40 -12.61 12.10
C SER A 18 7.63 -13.27 10.74
N LEU A 19 6.60 -13.26 9.89
CA LEU A 19 6.69 -13.82 8.54
C LEU A 19 7.72 -13.08 7.68
N LEU A 20 7.66 -11.74 7.65
CA LEU A 20 8.59 -10.98 6.82
C LEU A 20 10.03 -11.13 7.32
N ASN A 21 10.25 -11.11 8.63
CA ASN A 21 11.57 -11.29 9.22
C ASN A 21 12.20 -12.65 8.82
N GLN A 22 11.42 -13.73 8.88
CA GLN A 22 11.88 -15.06 8.43
C GLN A 22 12.26 -15.06 6.94
N LEU A 23 11.42 -14.47 6.08
CA LEU A 23 11.67 -14.41 4.64
C LEU A 23 12.88 -13.54 4.26
N THR A 24 13.10 -12.42 4.95
CA THR A 24 14.17 -11.47 4.62
C THR A 24 15.54 -11.90 5.14
N HIS A 25 15.59 -12.75 6.17
CA HIS A 25 16.84 -13.29 6.72
C HIS A 25 17.26 -14.62 6.11
N ASP A 26 16.39 -15.28 5.36
CA ASP A 26 16.71 -16.51 4.64
C ASP A 26 17.73 -16.24 3.51
N PRO A 27 18.97 -16.78 3.59
CA PRO A 27 19.99 -16.58 2.57
C PRO A 27 19.59 -17.10 1.19
N GLU A 28 18.77 -18.15 1.12
CA GLU A 28 18.34 -18.76 -0.15
C GLU A 28 17.34 -17.86 -0.89
N LEU A 29 16.60 -17.03 -0.16
CA LEU A 29 15.55 -16.17 -0.71
C LEU A 29 16.00 -14.74 -1.02
N LYS A 30 17.27 -14.39 -0.81
CA LYS A 30 17.81 -13.02 -1.01
C LYS A 30 17.57 -12.40 -2.38
N HIS A 31 17.35 -13.22 -3.42
CA HIS A 31 17.12 -12.78 -4.79
C HIS A 31 15.65 -12.52 -5.12
N ILE A 32 14.73 -12.80 -4.18
CA ILE A 32 13.28 -12.67 -4.35
C ILE A 32 12.81 -11.35 -3.72
N SER A 33 11.93 -10.62 -4.42
CA SER A 33 11.27 -9.44 -3.83
C SER A 33 10.05 -9.85 -3.02
N PHE A 34 9.94 -9.31 -1.81
CA PHE A 34 8.81 -9.51 -0.91
C PHE A 34 8.09 -8.19 -0.64
N PRO A 35 7.36 -7.63 -1.63
CA PRO A 35 6.60 -6.41 -1.42
C PRO A 35 5.54 -6.61 -0.34
N VAL A 36 5.41 -5.63 0.56
CA VAL A 36 4.42 -5.64 1.64
C VAL A 36 3.54 -4.39 1.60
N LEU A 37 2.26 -4.56 1.90
CA LEU A 37 1.31 -3.45 1.88
C LEU A 37 1.47 -2.58 3.15
N THR A 38 1.55 -1.26 2.97
CA THR A 38 1.75 -0.29 4.05
C THR A 38 0.73 0.84 3.92
N PRO A 39 -0.40 0.80 4.65
CA PRO A 39 -1.51 1.76 4.49
C PRO A 39 -1.23 3.16 5.05
N ASN A 40 -0.17 3.33 5.84
CA ASN A 40 0.20 4.58 6.51
C ASN A 40 1.67 4.54 6.97
N MET A 41 2.18 5.68 7.44
CA MET A 41 3.57 5.82 7.91
C MET A 41 3.96 4.80 9.00
N ARG A 42 3.07 4.53 9.97
CA ARG A 42 3.36 3.55 11.02
C ARG A 42 3.54 2.14 10.46
N GLY A 43 2.67 1.72 9.54
CA GLY A 43 2.81 0.44 8.85
C GLY A 43 4.07 0.36 8.01
N TYR A 44 4.44 1.48 7.38
CA TYR A 44 5.68 1.61 6.60
C TYR A 44 6.93 1.49 7.48
N GLU A 45 7.02 2.22 8.59
CA GLU A 45 8.13 2.14 9.55
C GLU A 45 8.31 0.72 10.11
N ASN A 46 7.20 0.07 10.49
CA ASN A 46 7.22 -1.30 10.96
C ASN A 46 7.69 -2.28 9.87
N ALA A 47 7.29 -2.07 8.62
CA ALA A 47 7.74 -2.89 7.49
C ALA A 47 9.25 -2.76 7.28
N LEU A 48 9.79 -1.54 7.36
CA LEU A 48 11.24 -1.31 7.26
C LEU A 48 12.01 -1.96 8.41
N ALA A 49 11.50 -1.84 9.64
CA ALA A 49 12.09 -2.49 10.82
C ALA A 49 12.13 -4.03 10.67
N ALA A 50 11.14 -4.61 9.98
CA ALA A 50 11.08 -6.03 9.64
C ALA A 50 11.90 -6.43 8.39
N GLY A 51 12.64 -5.48 7.79
CA GLY A 51 13.56 -5.73 6.69
C GLY A 51 12.97 -5.54 5.28
N ALA A 52 11.79 -4.93 5.13
CA ALA A 52 11.20 -4.68 3.82
C ALA A 52 12.14 -3.83 2.93
N LYS A 53 12.24 -4.23 1.65
CA LYS A 53 12.98 -3.50 0.59
C LYS A 53 12.08 -2.97 -0.52
N GLU A 54 10.83 -3.43 -0.54
CA GLU A 54 9.77 -2.96 -1.43
C GLU A 54 8.48 -2.87 -0.62
N VAL A 55 7.76 -1.76 -0.74
CA VAL A 55 6.48 -1.53 -0.09
C VAL A 55 5.41 -1.23 -1.13
N ALA A 56 4.15 -1.36 -0.74
CA ALA A 56 3.03 -1.07 -1.59
C ALA A 56 2.00 -0.16 -0.89
N VAL A 57 1.53 0.85 -1.61
CA VAL A 57 0.42 1.71 -1.21
C VAL A 57 -0.77 1.44 -2.12
N PHE A 58 -1.97 1.79 -1.66
CA PHE A 58 -3.19 1.57 -2.43
C PHE A 58 -4.13 2.77 -2.37
N ALA A 59 -4.57 3.22 -3.53
CA ALA A 59 -5.61 4.21 -3.72
C ALA A 59 -6.81 3.59 -4.45
N ALA A 60 -7.83 4.39 -4.71
CA ALA A 60 -8.98 4.01 -5.51
C ALA A 60 -9.35 5.14 -6.47
N ALA A 61 -9.96 4.79 -7.60
CA ALA A 61 -10.51 5.76 -8.57
C ALA A 61 -11.98 6.14 -8.26
N SER A 62 -12.52 5.67 -7.14
CA SER A 62 -13.90 5.86 -6.68
C SER A 62 -13.93 6.39 -5.26
N GLU A 63 -14.62 7.52 -5.06
CA GLU A 63 -14.70 8.18 -3.75
C GLU A 63 -15.52 7.34 -2.77
N THR A 64 -16.65 6.80 -3.20
CA THR A 64 -17.49 5.96 -2.34
C THR A 64 -16.75 4.69 -1.91
N PHE A 65 -15.92 4.14 -2.80
CA PHE A 65 -15.08 2.99 -2.46
C PHE A 65 -13.99 3.36 -1.46
N ALA A 66 -13.27 4.47 -1.69
CA ALA A 66 -12.25 4.97 -0.76
C ALA A 66 -12.86 5.22 0.64
N GLN A 67 -13.99 5.93 0.70
CA GLN A 67 -14.67 6.21 1.97
C GLN A 67 -15.10 4.93 2.69
N LYS A 68 -15.64 3.94 2.00
CA LYS A 68 -16.06 2.69 2.65
C LYS A 68 -14.89 1.78 3.06
N ASN A 69 -13.79 1.78 2.29
CA ASN A 69 -12.65 0.91 2.58
C ASN A 69 -11.69 1.49 3.62
N THR A 70 -11.44 2.80 3.56
CA THR A 70 -10.40 3.45 4.37
C THR A 70 -10.91 4.63 5.19
N ASN A 71 -12.22 4.92 5.16
CA ASN A 71 -12.84 6.05 5.86
C ASN A 71 -12.16 7.39 5.51
N CYS A 72 -11.78 7.57 4.25
CA CYS A 72 -11.18 8.80 3.76
C CYS A 72 -11.40 8.99 2.26
N SER A 73 -11.24 10.24 1.81
CA SER A 73 -11.30 10.55 0.37
C SER A 73 -10.06 10.06 -0.38
N ILE A 74 -10.13 10.12 -1.70
CA ILE A 74 -8.96 9.85 -2.56
C ILE A 74 -7.84 10.84 -2.22
N ASP A 75 -8.12 12.15 -2.20
CA ASP A 75 -7.14 13.20 -1.88
C ASP A 75 -6.52 13.07 -0.49
N GLU A 76 -7.30 12.64 0.50
CA GLU A 76 -6.78 12.35 1.83
C GLU A 76 -5.85 11.14 1.83
N SER A 77 -6.18 10.11 1.05
CA SER A 77 -5.32 8.92 0.90
C SER A 77 -4.00 9.30 0.25
N LEU A 78 -4.04 10.06 -0.85
CA LEU A 78 -2.84 10.53 -1.57
C LEU A 78 -1.93 11.37 -0.67
N ARG A 79 -2.50 12.32 0.09
CA ARG A 79 -1.73 13.12 1.07
C ARG A 79 -1.10 12.26 2.17
N ARG A 80 -1.74 11.17 2.60
CA ARG A 80 -1.15 10.23 3.57
C ARG A 80 0.01 9.43 2.99
N PHE A 81 0.01 9.18 1.68
CA PHE A 81 1.08 8.43 1.01
C PHE A 81 2.28 9.31 0.67
N GLN A 82 2.10 10.61 0.47
CA GLN A 82 3.20 11.54 0.19
C GLN A 82 4.44 11.36 1.09
N PRO A 83 4.34 11.36 2.45
CA PRO A 83 5.51 11.16 3.29
C PRO A 83 6.14 9.75 3.15
N ILE A 84 5.34 8.72 2.81
CA ILE A 84 5.86 7.37 2.52
C ILE A 84 6.70 7.40 1.25
N LEU A 85 6.18 8.04 0.19
CA LEU A 85 6.85 8.14 -1.10
C LEU A 85 8.17 8.92 -0.99
N GLU A 86 8.13 10.07 -0.28
CA GLU A 86 9.31 10.90 -0.04
C GLU A 86 10.40 10.14 0.73
N HIS A 87 10.04 9.49 1.84
CA HIS A 87 10.98 8.71 2.65
C HIS A 87 11.49 7.46 1.90
N ALA A 88 10.62 6.76 1.17
CA ALA A 88 11.03 5.61 0.40
C ALA A 88 12.01 5.99 -0.70
N ASN A 89 11.79 7.12 -1.37
CA ASN A 89 12.69 7.64 -2.37
C ASN A 89 14.06 8.03 -1.77
N SER A 90 14.10 8.66 -0.59
CA SER A 90 15.37 9.03 0.06
C SER A 90 16.20 7.81 0.51
N GLU A 91 15.53 6.73 0.91
CA GLU A 91 16.16 5.49 1.40
C GLU A 91 16.35 4.42 0.31
N GLY A 92 15.99 4.71 -0.95
CA GLY A 92 16.08 3.77 -2.06
C GLY A 92 15.14 2.55 -1.92
N ILE A 93 14.04 2.69 -1.18
CA ILE A 93 13.00 1.68 -1.02
C ILE A 93 12.04 1.77 -2.21
N LYS A 94 11.80 0.64 -2.88
CA LYS A 94 10.86 0.58 -4.01
C LYS A 94 9.43 0.73 -3.50
N VAL A 95 8.63 1.53 -4.18
CA VAL A 95 7.19 1.65 -3.89
C VAL A 95 6.38 1.19 -5.08
N ARG A 96 5.33 0.41 -4.80
CA ARG A 96 4.32 0.01 -5.78
C ARG A 96 2.99 0.66 -5.44
N GLY A 97 2.42 1.43 -6.36
CA GLY A 97 1.07 1.96 -6.25
C GLY A 97 0.03 0.99 -6.81
N TYR A 98 -1.03 0.71 -6.06
CA TYR A 98 -2.22 0.03 -6.54
C TYR A 98 -3.38 1.01 -6.65
N VAL A 99 -4.14 0.95 -7.75
CA VAL A 99 -5.37 1.72 -7.93
C VAL A 99 -6.55 0.77 -8.04
N SER A 100 -7.48 0.88 -7.11
CA SER A 100 -8.73 0.09 -7.10
C SER A 100 -9.80 0.73 -7.99
N CYS A 101 -10.77 -0.08 -8.43
CA CYS A 101 -11.93 0.34 -9.22
C CYS A 101 -11.62 0.90 -10.62
N VAL A 102 -10.49 0.52 -11.22
CA VAL A 102 -10.07 1.02 -12.54
C VAL A 102 -10.96 0.60 -13.71
N MET A 103 -11.70 -0.52 -13.57
CA MET A 103 -12.65 -1.02 -14.56
C MET A 103 -14.10 -0.94 -14.06
N GLY A 104 -14.36 -0.12 -13.05
CA GLY A 104 -15.67 0.02 -12.41
C GLY A 104 -15.64 -0.16 -10.90
N CYS A 105 -16.64 0.41 -10.24
CA CYS A 105 -16.83 0.45 -8.81
C CYS A 105 -18.11 -0.31 -8.42
N PRO A 106 -18.09 -1.15 -7.37
CA PRO A 106 -19.29 -1.86 -6.89
C PRO A 106 -20.37 -0.93 -6.31
N TYR A 107 -20.04 0.35 -6.07
CA TYR A 107 -20.96 1.34 -5.51
C TYR A 107 -21.38 2.42 -6.51
N GLU A 108 -20.45 2.89 -7.34
CA GLU A 108 -20.66 4.00 -8.28
C GLU A 108 -20.92 3.51 -9.72
N GLY A 109 -20.70 2.22 -10.00
CA GLY A 109 -20.82 1.67 -11.34
C GLY A 109 -19.60 2.03 -12.19
N GLU A 110 -19.83 2.62 -13.36
CA GLU A 110 -18.76 2.97 -14.29
C GLU A 110 -17.85 4.07 -13.72
N ILE A 111 -16.54 3.89 -13.89
CA ILE A 111 -15.52 4.87 -13.49
C ILE A 111 -14.84 5.38 -14.75
N SER A 112 -14.79 6.71 -14.90
CA SER A 112 -14.13 7.31 -16.07
C SER A 112 -12.63 7.07 -16.06
N VAL A 113 -12.07 6.87 -17.24
CA VAL A 113 -10.61 6.68 -17.42
C VAL A 113 -9.83 7.89 -16.89
N ASP A 114 -10.36 9.11 -17.04
CA ASP A 114 -9.72 10.33 -16.54
C ASP A 114 -9.52 10.30 -15.02
N LYS A 115 -10.47 9.75 -14.25
CA LYS A 115 -10.32 9.58 -12.80
C LYS A 115 -9.20 8.60 -12.47
N VAL A 116 -9.08 7.52 -13.25
CA VAL A 116 -8.03 6.53 -13.08
C VAL A 116 -6.66 7.15 -13.37
N ILE A 117 -6.52 7.85 -14.50
CA ILE A 117 -5.29 8.53 -14.90
C ILE A 117 -4.87 9.53 -13.82
N HIS A 118 -5.80 10.37 -13.36
CA HIS A 118 -5.52 11.35 -12.31
C HIS A 118 -4.90 10.73 -11.06
N VAL A 119 -5.47 9.63 -10.56
CA VAL A 119 -4.93 8.94 -9.37
C VAL A 119 -3.56 8.32 -9.66
N CYS A 120 -3.36 7.75 -10.85
CA CYS A 120 -2.06 7.19 -11.24
C CYS A 120 -0.97 8.26 -11.29
N GLU A 121 -1.24 9.44 -11.84
CA GLU A 121 -0.27 10.54 -11.92
C GLU A 121 0.17 11.05 -10.53
N GLN A 122 -0.71 10.96 -9.53
CA GLN A 122 -0.38 11.35 -8.15
C GLN A 122 0.43 10.29 -7.38
N LEU A 123 0.65 9.10 -7.97
CA LEU A 123 1.39 8.00 -7.36
C LEU A 123 2.78 7.77 -7.98
N ILE A 124 3.18 8.62 -8.95
CA ILE A 124 4.49 8.61 -9.62
C ILE A 124 5.37 9.68 -8.99
#